data_AF-A0A382PHY2-F1
#
_entry.id   AF-A0A382PHY2-F1
#
_cell.length_a   1.000
_cell.length_b   1.000
_cell.length_c   1.000
_cell.angle_alpha   90.00
_cell.angle_beta   90.00
_cell.angle_gamma   90.00
#
_symmetry.space_group_name_H-M   'P 1'
#
loop_
_entity.id
_entity.type
_entity.pdbx_description
1 polymer ?
#
loop_
_entity_poly.entity_id
_entity_poly.type
_entity_poly.pdbx_seq_one_letter_code
_entity_poly.pdbx_strand_id
1 'polypeptide(L)'
;MSYHWADQKKRESDTLYLSDVYERFLVELGDRLNGLHRVSHGSRYWRITLGPWLTKFVDLMFDRWENIARAVSEYDLEKTIALSGIPDIGPTFDTEEFFSLALTDEWNHLIYCSVLKEQTSIRFIHRDWSPSSDQSNGHQSKSHTVTSSRSQFKLSSKIKSTLLSTYSSLARHFIRNTDSVLFRTYMPRRLELAVQARLYQVPVMHFARSLDRDSVRVPVVPELRVWDWSTASRSEFESFLRRMIPQHLPMV
;
A
#
# COMPACT_ATOMS: atom_id res chain seq x y z
N MET A 1 13.33 -9.81 -22.02
CA MET A 1 12.65 -10.95 -21.38
C MET A 1 11.14 -10.78 -21.56
N SER A 2 10.42 -11.82 -22.01
CA SER A 2 8.96 -11.77 -22.03
C SER A 2 8.43 -11.81 -20.60
N TYR A 3 7.34 -11.09 -20.32
CA TYR A 3 6.72 -11.11 -19.00
C TYR A 3 6.18 -12.50 -18.67
N HIS A 4 6.39 -13.00 -17.44
CA HIS A 4 6.07 -14.40 -17.10
C HIS A 4 4.59 -14.74 -17.22
N TRP A 5 3.72 -13.83 -16.82
CA TRP A 5 2.27 -14.00 -16.93
C TRP A 5 1.72 -13.61 -18.30
N ALA A 6 2.57 -13.40 -19.31
CA ALA A 6 2.13 -13.36 -20.71
C ALA A 6 1.63 -14.73 -21.17
N ASP A 7 2.18 -15.83 -20.63
CA ASP A 7 1.64 -17.17 -20.81
C ASP A 7 0.39 -17.36 -19.94
N GLN A 8 -0.74 -17.57 -20.60
CA GLN A 8 -2.02 -17.78 -19.93
C GLN A 8 -2.03 -19.02 -19.03
N LYS A 9 -1.43 -20.14 -19.46
CA LYS A 9 -1.43 -21.39 -18.67
C LYS A 9 -0.62 -21.20 -17.40
N LYS A 10 0.53 -20.55 -17.50
CA LYS A 10 1.36 -20.20 -16.33
C LYS A 10 0.58 -19.29 -15.39
N ARG A 11 -0.04 -18.21 -15.90
CA ARG A 11 -0.83 -17.29 -15.09
C ARG A 11 -1.97 -17.99 -14.34
N GLU A 12 -2.68 -18.91 -14.98
CA GLU A 12 -3.75 -19.69 -14.34
C GLU A 12 -3.21 -20.61 -13.23
N SER A 13 -2.13 -21.35 -13.51
CA SER A 13 -1.48 -22.21 -12.52
C SER A 13 -0.96 -21.41 -11.33
N ASP A 14 -0.26 -20.30 -11.58
CA ASP A 14 0.29 -19.44 -10.55
C ASP A 14 -0.83 -18.80 -9.72
N THR A 15 -1.96 -18.41 -10.34
CA THR A 15 -3.12 -17.87 -9.61
C THR A 15 -3.68 -18.88 -8.61
N LEU A 16 -3.81 -20.15 -9.01
CA LEU A 16 -4.28 -21.21 -8.10
C LEU A 16 -3.29 -21.45 -6.96
N TYR A 17 -2.00 -21.48 -7.27
CA TYR A 17 -0.94 -21.62 -6.27
C TYR A 17 -0.95 -20.45 -5.27
N LEU A 18 -1.00 -19.22 -5.75
CA LEU A 18 -1.00 -18.02 -4.89
C LEU A 18 -2.28 -17.93 -4.04
N SER A 19 -3.42 -18.38 -4.57
CA SER A 19 -4.65 -18.48 -3.78
C SER A 19 -4.51 -19.49 -2.64
N ASP A 20 -3.88 -20.65 -2.86
CA ASP A 20 -3.61 -21.63 -1.79
C ASP A 20 -2.63 -21.07 -0.74
N VAL A 21 -1.55 -20.42 -1.19
CA VAL A 21 -0.59 -19.76 -0.30
C VAL A 21 -1.28 -18.71 0.56
N TYR A 22 -2.09 -17.85 -0.07
CA TYR A 22 -2.86 -16.82 0.62
C TYR A 22 -3.78 -17.40 1.70
N GLU A 23 -4.58 -18.41 1.38
CA GLU A 23 -5.53 -19.01 2.33
C GLU A 23 -4.82 -19.61 3.55
N ARG A 24 -3.72 -20.34 3.33
CA ARG A 24 -2.92 -20.91 4.43
C ARG A 24 -2.29 -19.82 5.28
N PHE A 25 -1.64 -18.85 4.64
CA PHE A 25 -0.96 -17.77 5.34
C PHE A 25 -1.95 -16.89 6.10
N LEU A 26 -3.16 -16.67 5.59
CA LEU A 26 -4.20 -15.91 6.28
C LEU A 26 -4.58 -16.56 7.62
N VAL A 27 -4.73 -17.89 7.65
CA VAL A 27 -5.03 -18.63 8.89
C VAL A 27 -3.85 -18.55 9.85
N GLU A 28 -2.64 -18.86 9.38
CA GLU A 28 -1.43 -18.84 10.22
C GLU A 28 -1.15 -17.45 10.81
N LEU A 29 -1.34 -16.39 10.02
CA LEU A 29 -1.21 -15.00 10.46
C LEU A 29 -2.32 -14.63 11.42
N GLY A 30 -3.57 -15.02 11.13
CA GLY A 30 -4.70 -14.77 12.01
C GLY A 30 -4.51 -15.36 13.41
N ASP A 31 -4.03 -16.61 13.49
CA ASP A 31 -3.75 -17.26 14.77
C ASP A 31 -2.60 -16.58 15.52
N ARG A 32 -1.55 -16.18 14.81
CA ARG A 32 -0.43 -15.45 15.41
C ARG A 32 -0.85 -14.09 15.94
N LEU A 33 -1.61 -13.32 15.15
CA LEU A 33 -2.10 -12.01 15.55
C LEU A 33 -3.10 -12.12 16.69
N ASN A 34 -3.97 -13.14 16.70
CA ASN A 34 -4.81 -13.47 17.85
C ASN A 34 -3.98 -13.66 19.12
N GLY A 35 -2.87 -14.40 19.04
CA GLY A 35 -1.93 -14.61 20.16
C GLY A 35 -1.26 -13.32 20.62
N LEU A 36 -0.76 -12.50 19.69
CA LEU A 36 -0.10 -11.23 19.99
C LEU A 36 -1.05 -10.20 20.63
N HIS A 37 -2.26 -10.08 20.10
CA HIS A 37 -3.25 -9.12 20.57
C HIS A 37 -4.14 -9.66 21.70
N ARG A 38 -3.99 -10.94 22.08
CA ARG A 38 -4.82 -11.65 23.06
C ARG A 38 -6.32 -11.57 22.74
N VAL A 39 -6.65 -11.74 21.46
CA VAL A 39 -8.01 -11.77 20.92
C VAL A 39 -8.32 -13.13 20.29
N SER A 40 -9.59 -13.39 19.98
CA SER A 40 -10.03 -14.64 19.34
C SER A 40 -10.96 -14.32 18.18
N HIS A 41 -10.39 -13.75 17.13
CA HIS A 41 -11.11 -13.45 15.90
C HIS A 41 -10.99 -14.61 14.91
N GLY A 42 -12.08 -14.89 14.18
CA GLY A 42 -12.09 -15.94 13.16
C GLY A 42 -11.49 -15.48 11.82
N SER A 43 -11.31 -16.43 10.90
CA SER A 43 -10.72 -16.18 9.57
C SER A 43 -11.43 -15.09 8.77
N ARG A 44 -12.75 -14.95 8.90
CA ARG A 44 -13.51 -13.87 8.24
C ARG A 44 -13.05 -12.48 8.67
N TYR A 45 -12.75 -12.28 9.95
CA TYR A 45 -12.27 -11.00 10.45
C TYR A 45 -10.91 -10.68 9.83
N TRP A 46 -9.97 -11.62 9.92
CA TRP A 46 -8.63 -11.47 9.34
C TRP A 46 -8.66 -11.31 7.81
N ARG A 47 -9.60 -11.96 7.13
CA ARG A 47 -9.82 -11.75 5.70
C ARG A 47 -10.21 -10.32 5.36
N ILE A 48 -11.03 -9.69 6.19
CA ILE A 48 -11.49 -8.32 5.98
C ILE A 48 -10.36 -7.32 6.31
N THR A 49 -9.63 -7.55 7.40
CA THR A 49 -8.59 -6.62 7.87
C THR A 49 -7.26 -6.78 7.14
N LEU A 50 -6.75 -8.02 7.08
CA LEU A 50 -5.44 -8.36 6.55
C LEU A 50 -5.49 -8.82 5.09
N GLY A 51 -6.63 -9.36 4.64
CA GLY A 51 -6.75 -9.97 3.32
C GLY A 51 -6.32 -9.09 2.16
N PRO A 52 -6.79 -7.83 2.04
CA PRO A 52 -6.41 -6.94 0.93
C PRO A 52 -4.90 -6.71 0.84
N TRP A 53 -4.24 -6.53 1.99
CA TRP A 53 -2.79 -6.41 2.06
C TRP A 53 -2.10 -7.72 1.69
N LEU A 54 -2.50 -8.84 2.30
CA LEU A 54 -1.82 -10.13 2.15
C LEU A 54 -1.88 -10.63 0.72
N THR A 55 -3.04 -10.56 0.05
CA THR A 55 -3.17 -10.96 -1.36
C THR A 55 -2.19 -10.17 -2.21
N LYS A 56 -2.19 -8.83 -2.08
CA LYS A 56 -1.33 -7.98 -2.90
C LYS A 56 0.15 -8.21 -2.59
N PHE A 57 0.51 -8.39 -1.32
CA PHE A 57 1.87 -8.64 -0.89
C PHE A 57 2.39 -9.96 -1.48
N VAL A 58 1.62 -11.05 -1.36
CA VAL A 58 1.98 -12.37 -1.91
C VAL A 58 2.17 -12.30 -3.42
N ASP A 59 1.23 -11.68 -4.16
CA ASP A 59 1.33 -11.52 -5.62
C ASP A 59 2.57 -10.73 -6.03
N LEU A 60 2.84 -9.60 -5.35
CA LEU A 60 3.98 -8.74 -5.66
C LEU A 60 5.30 -9.46 -5.42
N MET A 61 5.44 -10.14 -4.28
CA MET A 61 6.63 -10.92 -3.94
C MET A 61 6.85 -12.06 -4.93
N PHE A 62 5.79 -12.78 -5.30
CA PHE A 62 5.90 -13.89 -6.26
C PHE A 62 6.33 -13.42 -7.64
N ASP A 63 5.76 -12.33 -8.13
CA ASP A 63 6.16 -11.73 -9.39
C ASP A 63 7.66 -11.36 -9.39
N ARG A 64 8.19 -10.84 -8.28
CA ARG A 64 9.61 -10.45 -8.18
C ARG A 64 10.50 -11.68 -8.09
N TRP A 65 10.06 -12.68 -7.33
CA TRP A 65 10.70 -13.99 -7.20
C TRP A 65 10.85 -14.69 -8.55
N GLU A 66 9.77 -14.76 -9.33
CA GLU A 66 9.76 -15.40 -10.65
C GLU A 66 10.56 -14.63 -11.70
N ASN A 67 10.56 -13.29 -11.62
CA ASN A 67 11.36 -12.47 -12.54
C ASN A 67 12.86 -12.72 -12.35
N ILE A 68 13.35 -12.80 -11.11
CA ILE A 68 14.75 -13.13 -10.83
C ILE A 68 15.05 -14.59 -11.19
N ALA A 69 14.19 -15.54 -10.79
CA ALA A 69 14.36 -16.94 -11.14
C ALA A 69 14.51 -17.15 -12.65
N ARG A 70 13.70 -16.46 -13.47
CA ARG A 70 13.84 -16.52 -14.93
C ARG A 70 15.15 -15.88 -15.40
N ALA A 71 15.47 -14.69 -14.92
CA ALA A 71 16.69 -13.99 -15.32
C ALA A 71 17.95 -14.82 -15.05
N VAL A 72 17.99 -15.54 -13.93
CA VAL A 72 19.08 -16.45 -13.56
C VAL A 72 19.09 -17.70 -14.44
N SER A 73 17.93 -18.21 -14.84
CA SER A 73 17.85 -19.40 -15.71
C SER A 73 18.19 -19.10 -17.17
N GLU A 74 17.93 -17.89 -17.65
CA GLU A 74 18.11 -17.49 -19.06
C GLU A 74 19.48 -16.86 -19.34
N TYR A 75 20.14 -16.30 -18.32
CA TYR A 75 21.36 -15.52 -18.47
C TYR A 75 22.41 -15.92 -17.43
N ASP A 76 23.69 -15.85 -17.83
CA ASP A 76 24.82 -15.98 -16.92
C ASP A 76 25.11 -14.64 -16.24
N LEU A 77 24.65 -14.50 -14.99
CA LEU A 77 24.73 -13.26 -14.23
C LEU A 77 25.99 -13.26 -13.34
N GLU A 78 26.99 -12.45 -13.69
CA GLU A 78 28.24 -12.37 -12.92
C GLU A 78 28.11 -11.44 -11.68
N LYS A 79 27.46 -10.29 -11.86
CA LYS A 79 27.41 -9.22 -10.85
C LYS A 79 26.16 -8.36 -10.97
N THR A 80 25.75 -7.79 -9.86
CA THR A 80 24.67 -6.80 -9.77
C THR A 80 25.08 -5.60 -8.93
N ILE A 81 24.37 -4.48 -9.06
CA ILE A 81 24.59 -3.27 -8.27
C ILE A 81 23.55 -3.23 -7.15
N ALA A 82 24.00 -3.17 -5.90
CA ALA A 82 23.16 -2.84 -4.76
C ALA A 82 23.37 -1.38 -4.35
N LEU A 83 22.33 -0.58 -4.49
CA LEU A 83 22.31 0.77 -3.96
C LEU A 83 22.34 0.74 -2.43
N SER A 84 23.24 1.53 -1.85
CA SER A 84 23.48 1.69 -0.41
C SER A 84 23.03 3.10 0.00
N GLY A 85 22.55 3.25 1.23
CA GLY A 85 22.04 4.55 1.70
C GLY A 85 20.62 4.90 1.21
N ILE A 86 19.90 3.93 0.62
CA ILE A 86 18.43 4.03 0.51
C ILE A 86 17.90 4.14 1.95
N PRO A 87 17.01 5.10 2.25
CA PRO A 87 16.40 5.23 3.57
C PRO A 87 15.79 3.90 4.01
N ASP A 88 15.86 3.60 5.31
CA ASP A 88 15.21 2.40 5.85
C ASP A 88 13.70 2.46 5.56
N ILE A 89 13.25 1.58 4.66
CA ILE A 89 11.86 1.49 4.27
C ILE A 89 11.20 0.55 5.27
N GLY A 90 10.88 1.12 6.44
CA GLY A 90 10.18 0.43 7.50
C GLY A 90 8.78 -0.03 7.08
N PRO A 91 8.08 -0.74 7.99
CA PRO A 91 6.71 -1.13 7.74
C PRO A 91 5.81 0.09 7.56
N THR A 92 4.84 -0.07 6.68
CA THR A 92 3.84 0.97 6.42
C THR A 92 2.81 1.05 7.54
N PHE A 93 2.14 2.19 7.64
CA PHE A 93 1.09 2.40 8.62
C PHE A 93 -0.14 1.56 8.29
N ASP A 94 -0.61 1.62 7.05
CA ASP A 94 -1.78 0.91 6.57
C ASP A 94 -1.56 0.28 5.19
N THR A 95 -2.60 -0.38 4.68
CA THR A 95 -2.57 -1.03 3.37
C THR A 95 -2.46 -0.04 2.20
N GLU A 96 -2.98 1.19 2.32
CA GLU A 96 -2.93 2.19 1.24
C GLU A 96 -1.52 2.77 1.10
N GLU A 97 -0.86 3.04 2.23
CA GLU A 97 0.55 3.43 2.25
C GLU A 97 1.44 2.31 1.69
N PHE A 98 1.16 1.04 2.02
CA PHE A 98 1.85 -0.10 1.39
C PHE A 98 1.69 -0.10 -0.13
N PHE A 99 0.48 0.12 -0.66
CA PHE A 99 0.28 0.15 -2.10
C PHE A 99 1.02 1.30 -2.78
N SER A 100 1.09 2.45 -2.12
CA SER A 100 1.86 3.59 -2.61
C SER A 100 3.36 3.30 -2.59
N LEU A 101 3.85 2.66 -1.52
CA LEU A 101 5.25 2.28 -1.37
C LEU A 101 5.67 1.22 -2.38
N ALA A 102 4.81 0.24 -2.66
CA ALA A 102 5.10 -0.82 -3.62
C ALA A 102 5.31 -0.32 -5.07
N LEU A 103 4.93 0.93 -5.36
CA LEU A 103 5.15 1.59 -6.64
C LEU A 103 6.49 2.34 -6.71
N THR A 104 7.21 2.51 -5.61
CA THR A 104 8.48 3.25 -5.61
C THR A 104 9.64 2.39 -6.07
N ASP A 105 10.61 3.01 -6.75
CA ASP A 105 11.79 2.32 -7.25
C ASP A 105 12.68 1.86 -6.10
N GLU A 106 12.76 2.64 -5.02
CA GLU A 106 13.56 2.34 -3.84
C GLU A 106 13.10 1.03 -3.18
N TRP A 107 11.79 0.89 -2.96
CA TRP A 107 11.26 -0.32 -2.35
C TRP A 107 11.42 -1.52 -3.28
N ASN A 108 11.08 -1.37 -4.57
CA ASN A 108 11.26 -2.45 -5.54
C ASN A 108 12.74 -2.89 -5.62
N HIS A 109 13.68 -1.95 -5.60
CA HIS A 109 15.12 -2.23 -5.60
C HIS A 109 15.55 -3.05 -4.37
N LEU A 110 15.08 -2.69 -3.17
CA LEU A 110 15.38 -3.44 -1.94
C LEU A 110 14.81 -4.86 -1.99
N ILE A 111 13.59 -5.03 -2.49
CA ILE A 111 12.97 -6.36 -2.67
C ILE A 111 13.75 -7.19 -3.67
N TYR A 112 14.09 -6.66 -4.84
CA TYR A 112 14.89 -7.38 -5.84
C TYR A 112 16.26 -7.77 -5.29
N CYS A 113 16.93 -6.88 -4.54
CA CYS A 113 18.18 -7.22 -3.86
C CYS A 113 17.99 -8.37 -2.86
N SER A 114 16.88 -8.38 -2.12
CA SER A 114 16.58 -9.43 -1.14
C SER A 114 16.31 -10.77 -1.81
N VAL A 115 15.55 -10.79 -2.91
CA VAL A 115 15.31 -12.00 -3.73
C VAL A 115 16.63 -12.51 -4.33
N LEU A 116 17.45 -11.62 -4.92
CA LEU A 116 18.73 -12.00 -5.51
C LEU A 116 19.69 -12.62 -4.48
N LYS A 117 19.74 -12.09 -3.26
CA LYS A 117 20.56 -12.65 -2.16
C LYS A 117 20.12 -14.05 -1.77
N GLU A 118 18.82 -14.35 -1.89
CA GLU A 118 18.26 -15.64 -1.51
C GLU A 118 18.45 -16.69 -2.61
N GLN A 119 18.12 -16.33 -3.85
CA GLN A 119 18.12 -17.27 -4.98
C GLN A 119 19.50 -17.50 -5.59
N THR A 120 20.46 -16.61 -5.34
CA THR A 120 21.71 -16.58 -6.11
C THR A 120 22.93 -16.27 -5.23
N SER A 121 24.10 -16.67 -5.73
CA SER A 121 25.40 -16.31 -5.16
C SER A 121 26.11 -15.21 -5.97
N ILE A 122 25.35 -14.37 -6.69
CA ILE A 122 25.89 -13.31 -7.55
C ILE A 122 26.63 -12.27 -6.72
N ARG A 123 27.71 -11.71 -7.27
CA ARG A 123 28.48 -10.66 -6.59
C ARG A 123 27.73 -9.34 -6.57
N PHE A 124 27.53 -8.78 -5.39
CA PHE A 124 26.96 -7.44 -5.21
C PHE A 124 28.06 -6.37 -5.22
N ILE A 125 27.90 -5.36 -6.07
CA ILE A 125 28.70 -4.13 -6.08
C ILE A 125 27.88 -3.04 -5.42
N HIS A 126 28.38 -2.51 -4.31
CA HIS A 126 27.71 -1.44 -3.59
C HIS A 126 27.97 -0.08 -4.27
N ARG A 127 26.91 0.71 -4.44
CA ARG A 127 27.00 2.10 -4.89
C ARG A 127 26.12 2.98 -4.02
N ASP A 128 26.54 4.21 -3.75
CA ASP A 128 25.72 5.13 -2.97
C ASP A 128 24.50 5.58 -3.77
N TRP A 129 23.35 5.58 -3.10
CA TRP A 129 22.12 6.11 -3.62
C TRP A 129 22.19 7.64 -3.63
N SER A 130 21.93 8.22 -4.79
CA SER A 130 21.76 9.67 -4.94
C SER A 130 20.34 9.92 -5.44
N PRO A 131 19.51 10.71 -4.73
CA PRO A 131 18.20 11.08 -5.22
C PRO A 131 18.37 11.83 -6.54
N SER A 132 17.72 11.35 -7.60
CA SER A 132 17.64 12.09 -8.84
C SER A 132 16.88 13.39 -8.58
N SER A 133 17.50 14.53 -8.90
CA SER A 133 16.90 15.87 -8.78
C SER A 133 15.67 16.09 -9.67
N ASP A 134 15.30 15.10 -10.48
CA ASP A 134 14.18 15.14 -11.43
C ASP A 134 12.82 14.67 -10.87
N GLN A 135 12.76 14.18 -9.62
CA GLN A 135 11.48 13.77 -8.99
C GLN A 135 10.67 14.94 -8.40
N SER A 136 10.88 16.18 -8.85
CA SER A 136 10.06 17.33 -8.40
C SER A 136 8.60 17.31 -8.90
N ASN A 137 8.19 16.34 -9.73
CA ASN A 137 6.83 16.27 -10.28
C ASN A 137 6.12 14.89 -10.24
N GLY A 138 6.61 13.91 -9.48
CA GLY A 138 5.92 12.61 -9.35
C GLY A 138 6.09 12.01 -7.97
N HIS A 139 4.99 11.90 -7.23
CA HIS A 139 4.87 11.25 -5.91
C HIS A 139 5.72 11.84 -4.77
N GLN A 140 5.29 13.02 -4.30
CA GLN A 140 5.56 13.44 -2.93
C GLN A 140 4.94 12.43 -1.94
N SER A 141 5.78 11.60 -1.32
CA SER A 141 5.55 11.17 0.06
C SER A 141 5.49 12.43 0.93
N LYS A 142 4.27 12.82 1.30
CA LYS A 142 4.04 13.91 2.23
C LYS A 142 4.45 13.46 3.62
N SER A 143 5.72 13.71 3.96
CA SER A 143 6.05 14.07 5.33
C SER A 143 5.25 15.33 5.67
N HIS A 144 4.41 15.24 6.69
CA HIS A 144 3.61 16.34 7.21
C HIS A 144 4.52 17.36 7.91
N THR A 145 5.16 18.22 7.14
CA THR A 145 5.59 19.55 7.58
C THR A 145 5.06 20.57 6.59
N VAL A 146 3.87 21.09 6.90
CA VAL A 146 3.25 22.21 6.19
C VAL A 146 4.03 23.46 6.57
N THR A 147 5.14 23.72 5.89
CA THR A 147 5.72 25.07 5.81
C THR A 147 5.21 25.69 4.53
N SER A 148 4.23 26.56 4.70
CA SER A 148 3.62 27.35 3.65
C SER A 148 4.65 28.22 2.92
N SER A 149 4.96 27.91 1.66
CA SER A 149 5.43 28.92 0.72
C SER A 149 4.30 29.13 -0.31
N ARG A 150 3.80 30.36 -0.34
CA ARG A 150 2.55 30.70 -1.02
C ARG A 150 2.68 32.09 -1.60
N SER A 151 2.83 32.21 -2.92
CA SER A 151 2.52 33.42 -3.70
C SER A 151 2.78 33.08 -5.16
N GLN A 152 1.80 33.01 -6.06
CA GLN A 152 0.97 34.13 -6.53
C GLN A 152 -0.45 33.64 -6.89
N PHE A 153 -1.43 34.56 -6.93
CA PHE A 153 -2.89 34.40 -7.07
C PHE A 153 -3.68 34.02 -5.79
N LYS A 154 -4.07 35.01 -4.98
CA LYS A 154 -4.82 34.80 -3.70
C LYS A 154 -6.03 35.72 -3.42
N LEU A 155 -6.65 36.37 -4.40
CA LEU A 155 -7.82 37.23 -4.10
C LEU A 155 -9.17 36.54 -4.39
N SER A 156 -9.32 35.88 -5.54
CA SER A 156 -10.58 35.22 -5.92
C SER A 156 -10.84 33.89 -5.20
N SER A 157 -9.79 33.18 -4.78
CA SER A 157 -9.91 31.88 -4.10
C SER A 157 -10.37 32.00 -2.65
N LYS A 158 -10.00 33.08 -1.94
CA LYS A 158 -10.43 33.33 -0.56
C LYS A 158 -11.93 33.62 -0.48
N ILE A 159 -12.44 34.53 -1.33
CA ILE A 159 -13.86 34.89 -1.36
C ILE A 159 -14.73 33.69 -1.74
N LYS A 160 -14.31 32.91 -2.74
CA LYS A 160 -15.01 31.67 -3.11
C LYS A 160 -15.00 30.66 -1.98
N SER A 161 -13.88 30.50 -1.27
CA SER A 161 -13.80 29.58 -0.14
C SER A 161 -14.65 30.02 1.07
N THR A 162 -14.73 31.32 1.35
CA THR A 162 -15.53 31.84 2.46
C THR A 162 -17.02 31.73 2.16
N LEU A 163 -17.48 32.15 0.99
CA LEU A 163 -18.89 31.99 0.56
C LEU A 163 -19.35 30.54 0.56
N LEU A 164 -18.46 29.63 0.19
CA LEU A 164 -18.76 28.22 0.14
C LEU A 164 -18.74 27.56 1.53
N SER A 165 -17.86 28.04 2.41
CA SER A 165 -17.85 27.63 3.82
C SER A 165 -19.08 28.14 4.59
N THR A 166 -19.57 29.33 4.27
CA THR A 166 -20.79 29.89 4.89
C THR A 166 -22.02 29.17 4.37
N TYR A 167 -22.11 28.94 3.05
CA TYR A 167 -23.17 28.12 2.45
C TYR A 167 -23.23 26.71 3.05
N SER A 168 -22.09 26.00 3.09
CA SER A 168 -22.04 24.65 3.67
C SER A 168 -22.33 24.64 5.17
N SER A 169 -22.06 25.73 5.90
CA SER A 169 -22.44 25.86 7.31
C SER A 169 -23.94 26.06 7.50
N LEU A 170 -24.58 26.85 6.64
CA LEU A 170 -26.03 27.06 6.67
C LEU A 170 -26.76 25.81 6.19
N ALA A 171 -26.33 25.23 5.06
CA ALA A 171 -26.92 24.02 4.49
C ALA A 171 -26.87 22.83 5.46
N ARG A 172 -25.84 22.74 6.33
CA ARG A 172 -25.74 21.72 7.39
C ARG A 172 -26.93 21.69 8.35
N HIS A 173 -27.62 22.81 8.56
CA HIS A 173 -28.80 22.87 9.43
C HIS A 173 -30.06 22.30 8.78
N PHE A 174 -30.03 22.10 7.46
CA PHE A 174 -31.14 21.53 6.70
C PHE A 174 -30.91 20.06 6.33
N ILE A 175 -29.77 19.47 6.73
CA ILE A 175 -29.48 18.05 6.54
C ILE A 175 -30.34 17.22 7.49
N ARG A 176 -30.97 16.17 6.96
CA ARG A 176 -31.74 15.19 7.73
C ARG A 176 -30.93 13.91 7.91
N ASN A 177 -31.25 13.13 8.95
CA ASN A 177 -30.62 11.81 9.17
C ASN A 177 -30.94 10.78 8.08
N THR A 178 -31.91 11.06 7.21
CA THR A 178 -32.31 10.23 6.08
C THR A 178 -31.63 10.62 4.77
N ASP A 179 -30.84 11.69 4.76
CA ASP A 179 -30.21 12.19 3.53
C ASP A 179 -29.06 11.27 3.12
N SER A 180 -28.94 11.02 1.81
CA SER A 180 -27.88 10.21 1.24
C SER A 180 -26.59 11.01 1.13
N VAL A 181 -25.49 10.45 1.60
CA VAL A 181 -24.16 11.06 1.44
C VAL A 181 -23.55 10.58 0.13
N LEU A 182 -23.26 11.52 -0.76
CA LEU A 182 -22.42 11.27 -1.94
C LEU A 182 -20.96 11.50 -1.54
N PHE A 183 -20.15 10.45 -1.60
CA PHE A 183 -18.75 10.48 -1.19
C PHE A 183 -17.84 9.96 -2.31
N ARG A 184 -16.81 10.75 -2.64
CA ARG A 184 -15.82 10.45 -3.71
C ARG A 184 -16.48 9.92 -4.99
N THR A 185 -17.59 10.54 -5.39
CA THR A 185 -18.23 10.16 -6.65
C THR A 185 -17.28 10.53 -7.79
N TYR A 186 -17.06 9.62 -8.73
CA TYR A 186 -16.28 9.90 -9.95
C TYR A 186 -17.04 10.83 -10.93
N MET A 187 -18.08 11.53 -10.44
CA MET A 187 -18.95 12.39 -11.21
C MET A 187 -18.47 13.86 -11.14
N PRO A 188 -18.69 14.66 -12.20
CA PRO A 188 -18.46 16.09 -12.12
C PRO A 188 -19.34 16.73 -11.04
N ARG A 189 -18.81 17.70 -10.28
CA ARG A 189 -19.52 18.36 -9.15
C ARG A 189 -20.91 18.91 -9.49
N ARG A 190 -21.12 19.38 -10.72
CA ARG A 190 -22.44 19.87 -11.18
C ARG A 190 -23.48 18.75 -11.19
N LEU A 191 -23.06 17.55 -11.59
CA LEU A 191 -23.90 16.38 -11.65
C LEU A 191 -24.17 15.84 -10.24
N GLU A 192 -23.18 15.86 -9.35
CA GLU A 192 -23.34 15.53 -7.93
C GLU A 192 -24.39 16.43 -7.25
N LEU A 193 -24.30 17.75 -7.44
CA LEU A 193 -25.30 18.70 -6.94
C LEU A 193 -26.69 18.48 -7.55
N ALA A 194 -26.75 18.15 -8.85
CA ALA A 194 -28.02 17.85 -9.52
C ALA A 194 -28.66 16.56 -8.99
N VAL A 195 -27.85 15.54 -8.66
CA VAL A 195 -28.32 14.29 -8.04
C VAL A 195 -28.86 14.59 -6.64
N GLN A 196 -28.15 15.34 -5.81
CA GLN A 196 -28.64 15.73 -4.47
C GLN A 196 -29.97 16.49 -4.57
N ALA A 197 -30.08 17.45 -5.50
CA ALA A 197 -31.32 18.19 -5.74
C ALA A 197 -32.48 17.27 -6.19
N ARG A 198 -32.20 16.28 -7.06
CA ARG A 198 -33.21 15.28 -7.50
C ARG A 198 -33.62 14.30 -6.40
N LEU A 199 -32.75 14.08 -5.42
CA LEU A 199 -33.06 13.33 -4.21
C LEU A 199 -33.78 14.19 -3.16
N TYR A 200 -34.19 15.42 -3.52
CA TYR A 200 -34.83 16.38 -2.64
C TYR A 200 -33.98 16.75 -1.42
N GLN A 201 -32.66 16.63 -1.55
CA GLN A 201 -31.68 17.00 -0.53
C GLN A 201 -31.18 18.41 -0.81
N VAL A 202 -30.87 19.15 0.26
CA VAL A 202 -30.17 20.43 0.11
C VAL A 202 -28.78 20.14 -0.44
N PRO A 203 -28.38 20.74 -1.57
CA PRO A 203 -27.10 20.41 -2.17
C PRO A 203 -25.95 20.82 -1.23
N VAL A 204 -25.25 19.84 -0.65
CA VAL A 204 -24.10 20.09 0.20
C VAL A 204 -22.87 19.63 -0.56
N MET A 205 -21.99 20.59 -0.87
CA MET A 205 -20.62 20.21 -1.19
C MET A 205 -19.98 19.76 0.10
N HIS A 206 -19.96 18.44 0.30
CA HIS A 206 -19.04 17.80 1.21
C HIS A 206 -17.64 18.09 0.65
N PHE A 207 -17.10 19.27 0.98
CA PHE A 207 -15.66 19.40 1.03
C PHE A 207 -15.23 18.24 1.88
N ALA A 208 -14.31 17.43 1.36
CA ALA A 208 -13.57 16.48 2.15
C ALA A 208 -12.89 17.29 3.28
N ARG A 209 -13.64 17.58 4.36
CA ARG A 209 -13.19 17.25 5.68
C ARG A 209 -12.89 15.79 5.54
N SER A 210 -11.62 15.55 5.25
CA SER A 210 -11.05 14.24 5.28
C SER A 210 -11.67 13.57 6.50
N LEU A 211 -12.44 12.50 6.26
CA LEU A 211 -12.81 11.61 7.34
C LEU A 211 -11.55 10.93 7.89
N ASP A 212 -10.35 11.24 7.36
CA ASP A 212 -9.08 11.31 8.08
C ASP A 212 -9.30 12.15 9.35
N ARG A 213 -9.90 11.51 10.36
CA ARG A 213 -9.31 11.58 11.69
C ARG A 213 -7.83 11.36 11.46
N ASP A 214 -6.99 12.28 11.93
CA ASP A 214 -5.56 12.04 11.99
C ASP A 214 -5.37 10.64 12.60
N SER A 215 -5.01 9.68 11.75
CA SER A 215 -4.86 8.30 12.17
C SER A 215 -3.81 8.32 13.26
N VAL A 216 -4.13 7.78 14.44
CA VAL A 216 -3.17 7.76 15.55
C VAL A 216 -1.97 6.94 15.07
N ARG A 217 -0.87 7.63 14.78
CA ARG A 217 0.37 6.98 14.33
C ARG A 217 1.00 6.29 15.52
N VAL A 218 0.93 4.96 15.53
CA VAL A 218 1.60 4.13 16.53
C VAL A 218 3.06 3.98 16.10
N PRO A 219 4.04 4.18 17.01
CA PRO A 219 5.44 3.95 16.68
C PRO A 219 5.68 2.47 16.38
N VAL A 220 6.59 2.20 15.44
CA VAL A 220 7.03 0.83 15.15
C VAL A 220 7.74 0.25 16.37
N VAL A 221 7.31 -0.94 16.81
CA VAL A 221 8.02 -1.73 17.84
C VAL A 221 8.74 -2.89 17.12
N PRO A 222 10.07 -2.81 16.93
CA PRO A 222 10.82 -3.83 16.17
C PRO A 222 10.75 -5.23 16.78
N GLU A 223 10.68 -5.33 18.11
CA GLU A 223 10.66 -6.60 18.85
C GLU A 223 9.44 -7.45 18.51
N LEU A 224 8.30 -6.82 18.22
CA LEU A 224 7.07 -7.52 17.86
C LEU A 224 7.09 -8.11 16.44
N ARG A 225 8.12 -7.82 15.64
CA ARG A 225 8.27 -8.25 14.25
C ARG A 225 9.33 -9.35 14.07
N VAL A 226 9.96 -9.79 15.15
CA VAL A 226 10.84 -10.96 15.12
C VAL A 226 9.98 -12.20 15.33
N TRP A 227 9.60 -12.84 14.23
CA TRP A 227 8.72 -13.99 14.26
C TRP A 227 9.49 -15.26 13.97
N ASP A 228 9.40 -16.22 14.87
CA ASP A 228 9.77 -17.60 14.58
C ASP A 228 8.56 -18.32 13.99
N TRP A 229 8.61 -18.66 12.69
CA TRP A 229 7.58 -19.43 12.01
C TRP A 229 8.00 -20.90 12.00
N SER A 230 7.45 -21.68 12.94
CA SER A 230 7.75 -23.10 13.14
C SER A 230 7.16 -24.03 12.08
N THR A 231 6.32 -23.53 11.18
CA THR A 231 5.66 -24.33 10.14
C THR A 231 6.60 -24.54 8.96
N ALA A 232 6.72 -25.79 8.50
CA ALA A 232 7.50 -26.11 7.31
C ALA A 232 6.93 -25.41 6.06
N SER A 233 7.80 -24.71 5.32
CA SER A 233 7.46 -24.14 4.01
C SER A 233 7.43 -25.22 2.93
N ARG A 234 6.48 -25.13 1.99
CA ARG A 234 6.40 -26.07 0.86
C ARG A 234 7.36 -25.72 -0.28
N SER A 235 7.81 -24.47 -0.33
CA SER A 235 8.70 -23.96 -1.37
C SER A 235 9.70 -22.94 -0.79
N GLU A 236 10.78 -22.69 -1.54
CA GLU A 236 11.74 -21.62 -1.22
C GLU A 236 11.07 -20.25 -1.22
N PHE A 237 10.12 -20.02 -2.14
CA PHE A 237 9.30 -18.82 -2.16
C PHE A 237 8.49 -18.64 -0.88
N GLU A 238 7.85 -19.70 -0.39
CA GLU A 238 7.12 -19.63 0.87
C GLU A 238 8.07 -19.28 2.02
N SER A 239 9.25 -19.90 2.10
CA SER A 239 10.31 -19.55 3.08
C SER A 239 10.77 -18.10 2.99
N PHE A 240 10.84 -17.55 1.78
CA PHE A 240 11.14 -16.14 1.58
C PHE A 240 10.00 -15.25 2.11
N LEU A 241 8.75 -15.54 1.76
CA LEU A 241 7.58 -14.83 2.29
C LEU A 241 7.56 -14.86 3.82
N ARG A 242 7.91 -16.00 4.42
CA ARG A 242 8.00 -16.20 5.88
C ARG A 242 8.86 -15.14 6.57
N ARG A 243 9.97 -14.76 5.94
CA ARG A 243 10.89 -13.74 6.48
C ARG A 243 10.46 -12.31 6.16
N MET A 244 9.82 -12.11 5.01
CA MET A 244 9.46 -10.77 4.53
C MET A 244 8.19 -10.21 5.17
N ILE A 245 7.20 -11.07 5.46
CA ILE A 245 5.90 -10.66 6.02
C ILE A 245 6.03 -9.86 7.33
N PRO A 246 6.75 -10.32 8.36
CA PRO A 246 6.86 -9.58 9.63
C PRO A 246 7.46 -8.18 9.46
N GLN A 247 8.37 -8.02 8.49
CA GLN A 247 9.06 -6.77 8.20
C GLN A 247 8.14 -5.76 7.48
N HIS A 248 7.19 -6.24 6.69
CA HIS A 248 6.35 -5.42 5.81
C HIS A 248 4.88 -5.31 6.25
N LEU A 249 4.47 -6.09 7.25
CA LEU A 249 3.12 -6.07 7.78
C LEU A 249 2.73 -4.65 8.23
N PRO A 250 1.58 -4.10 7.80
CA PRO A 250 1.13 -2.79 8.24
C PRO A 250 0.90 -2.72 9.74
N MET A 251 0.92 -1.52 10.29
CA MET A 251 0.75 -1.30 11.73
C MET A 251 -0.73 -1.22 12.17
N VAL A 252 -1.65 -0.92 11.24
CA VAL A 252 -3.05 -0.56 11.53
C VAL A 252 -4.05 -1.31 10.67
#